data_AF-A0A6B2G7F3-F1
#
_entry.id   AF-A0A6B2G7F3-F1
#
_cell.length_a   1.000
_cell.length_b   1.000
_cell.length_c   1.000
_cell.angle_alpha   90.00
_cell.angle_beta   90.00
_cell.angle_gamma   90.00
#
_symmetry.space_group_name_H-M   'P 1'
#
loop_
_entity.id
_entity.type
_entity.pdbx_description
1 polymer ?
#
loop_
_entity_poly.entity_id
_entity_poly.type
_entity_poly.pdbx_seq_one_letter_code
_entity_poly.pdbx_strand_id
1 'polypeptide(L)'
;ESCILLSCLGIHLITDLNTKCDRKKSLLLESIYSIQMMLVNVLTQSHHCGIYEITFDAFQKYCSYAWNHNATSEKLVILLDEIKEELTNDIIETSKGAISTRRSAGLPYCIEALILTCPSYKKKSLVDGFIEKIISKLNLIKFKTTETDRYVICLNIIKHLLNSKRIVDLLIPYVPDFIQIFIFGISCSSWKVLIIISFYRLKIHRSFCSA
;
A
#
# COMPACT_ATOMS: atom_id res chain seq x y z
N GLU A 1 19.71 -8.69 -8.72
CA GLU A 1 20.01 -7.98 -9.98
C GLU A 1 18.80 -7.87 -10.90
N SER A 2 18.09 -8.96 -11.23
CA SER A 2 16.93 -8.92 -12.15
C SER A 2 15.80 -7.95 -11.75
N CYS A 3 15.46 -7.85 -10.46
CA CYS A 3 14.43 -6.90 -9.99
C CYS A 3 14.85 -5.42 -10.10
N ILE A 4 16.14 -5.13 -9.96
CA ILE A 4 16.69 -3.78 -10.14
C ILE A 4 16.59 -3.40 -11.62
N LEU A 5 17.01 -4.30 -12.52
CA LEU A 5 16.87 -4.12 -13.96
C LEU A 5 15.42 -3.90 -14.38
N LEU A 6 14.47 -4.69 -13.85
CA LEU A 6 13.04 -4.51 -14.12
C LEU A 6 12.53 -3.14 -13.64
N SER A 7 12.95 -2.69 -12.46
CA SER A 7 12.53 -1.38 -11.92
C SER A 7 13.11 -0.23 -12.76
N CYS A 8 14.40 -0.31 -13.12
CA CYS A 8 15.06 0.66 -14.00
C CYS A 8 14.43 0.69 -15.41
N LEU A 9 14.10 -0.48 -15.97
CA LEU A 9 13.39 -0.60 -17.23
C LEU A 9 12.00 0.05 -17.14
N GLY A 10 11.28 -0.18 -16.04
CA GLY A 10 10.00 0.48 -15.76
C GLY A 10 10.14 2.00 -15.78
N ILE A 11 11.14 2.56 -15.10
CA ILE A 11 11.42 4.01 -15.11
C ILE A 11 11.66 4.52 -16.53
N HIS A 12 12.51 3.83 -17.29
CA HIS A 12 12.84 4.22 -18.66
C HIS A 12 11.59 4.20 -19.55
N LEU A 13 10.81 3.12 -19.49
CA LEU A 13 9.56 2.98 -20.27
C LEU A 13 8.53 4.07 -19.90
N ILE A 14 8.35 4.38 -18.62
CA ILE A 14 7.42 5.45 -18.18
C ILE A 14 7.91 6.83 -18.66
N THR A 15 9.22 7.06 -18.67
CA THR A 15 9.81 8.30 -19.17
C THR A 15 9.61 8.43 -20.68
N ASP A 16 9.81 7.33 -21.42
CA ASP A 16 9.54 7.25 -22.86
C ASP A 16 8.06 7.47 -23.20
N LEU A 17 7.14 6.92 -22.39
CA LEU A 17 5.70 7.14 -22.53
C LEU A 17 5.30 8.61 -22.33
N ASN A 18 5.94 9.32 -21.39
CA ASN A 18 5.71 10.75 -21.17
C ASN A 18 6.24 11.63 -22.30
N THR A 19 7.23 11.17 -23.08
CA THR A 19 7.89 11.96 -24.13
C THR A 19 7.39 11.67 -25.54
N LYS A 20 6.86 10.47 -25.81
CA LYS A 20 6.36 10.07 -27.13
C LYS A 20 4.83 10.06 -27.14
N CYS A 21 4.22 11.22 -27.39
CA CYS A 21 2.76 11.41 -27.35
C CYS A 21 2.01 10.98 -28.64
N ASP A 22 2.58 10.19 -29.55
CA ASP A 22 1.91 9.96 -30.84
C ASP A 22 2.00 8.54 -31.41
N ARG A 23 0.82 8.06 -31.84
CA ARG A 23 0.55 6.96 -32.79
C ARG A 23 0.71 5.50 -32.30
N LYS A 24 -0.20 5.04 -31.42
CA LYS A 24 -0.97 3.75 -31.47
C LYS A 24 -1.58 3.46 -30.09
N LYS A 25 -2.84 3.86 -29.87
CA LYS A 25 -3.51 3.86 -28.55
C LYS A 25 -3.72 2.47 -27.89
N SER A 26 -3.86 1.38 -28.64
CA SER A 26 -4.22 0.06 -28.08
C SER A 26 -3.02 -0.75 -27.58
N LEU A 27 -1.94 -0.88 -28.38
CA LEU A 27 -0.71 -1.58 -27.98
C LEU A 27 0.04 -0.87 -26.85
N LEU A 28 -0.14 0.44 -26.72
CA LEU A 28 0.42 1.24 -25.63
C LEU A 28 -0.22 0.90 -24.28
N LEU A 29 -1.54 0.66 -24.26
CA LEU A 29 -2.30 0.45 -23.03
C LEU A 29 -1.98 -0.91 -22.38
N GLU A 30 -1.85 -1.97 -23.18
CA GLU A 30 -1.42 -3.29 -22.69
C GLU A 30 0.01 -3.23 -22.12
N SER A 31 0.89 -2.47 -22.77
CA SER A 31 2.26 -2.25 -22.29
C SER A 31 2.27 -1.49 -20.96
N ILE A 32 1.43 -0.46 -20.81
CA ILE A 32 1.26 0.31 -19.58
C ILE A 32 0.77 -0.60 -18.44
N TYR A 33 -0.21 -1.46 -18.68
CA TYR A 33 -0.70 -2.40 -17.66
C TYR A 33 0.33 -3.47 -17.31
N SER A 34 1.11 -3.94 -18.30
CA SER A 34 2.20 -4.88 -18.05
C SER A 34 3.27 -4.26 -17.14
N ILE A 35 3.57 -2.96 -17.31
CA ILE A 35 4.47 -2.22 -16.42
C ILE A 35 3.88 -2.13 -15.00
N GLN A 36 2.58 -1.83 -14.85
CA GLN A 36 1.92 -1.82 -13.55
C GLN A 36 2.07 -3.15 -12.83
N MET A 37 1.71 -4.25 -13.50
CA MET A 37 1.76 -5.59 -12.93
C MET A 37 3.19 -5.97 -12.54
N MET A 38 4.17 -5.66 -13.40
CA MET A 38 5.57 -5.88 -13.11
C MET A 38 6.02 -5.10 -11.86
N LEU A 39 5.74 -3.81 -11.77
CA LEU A 39 6.15 -2.98 -10.63
C LEU A 39 5.48 -3.42 -9.32
N VAL A 40 4.19 -3.73 -9.35
CA VAL A 40 3.46 -4.27 -8.19
C VAL A 40 4.03 -5.63 -7.76
N ASN A 41 4.35 -6.50 -8.71
CA ASN A 41 4.98 -7.79 -8.42
C ASN A 41 6.36 -7.61 -7.80
N VAL A 42 7.19 -6.70 -8.33
CA VAL A 42 8.51 -6.42 -7.75
C VAL A 42 8.36 -5.84 -6.34
N LEU A 43 7.44 -4.90 -6.11
CA LEU A 43 7.17 -4.37 -4.76
C LEU A 43 6.75 -5.47 -3.78
N THR A 44 5.81 -6.32 -4.16
CA THR A 44 5.21 -7.31 -3.25
C THR A 44 6.03 -8.60 -3.10
N GLN A 45 6.88 -8.96 -4.06
CA GLN A 45 7.64 -10.23 -4.01
C GLN A 45 9.12 -10.04 -3.67
N SER A 46 9.67 -8.82 -3.75
CA SER A 46 11.09 -8.60 -3.46
C SER A 46 11.40 -8.77 -1.97
N HIS A 47 12.62 -9.22 -1.66
CA HIS A 47 13.13 -9.38 -0.28
C HIS A 47 14.25 -8.40 0.09
N HIS A 48 14.72 -7.57 -0.84
CA HIS A 48 15.81 -6.63 -0.58
C HIS A 48 15.29 -5.21 -0.45
N CYS A 49 15.64 -4.54 0.66
CA CYS A 49 15.17 -3.20 0.97
C CYS A 49 15.50 -2.17 -0.12
N GLY A 50 16.70 -2.24 -0.70
CA GLY A 50 17.10 -1.35 -1.79
C GLY A 50 16.30 -1.53 -3.10
N ILE A 51 15.61 -2.66 -3.28
CA ILE A 51 14.69 -2.83 -4.42
C ILE A 51 13.42 -2.03 -4.17
N TYR A 52 12.90 -2.02 -2.93
CA TYR A 52 11.68 -1.28 -2.62
C TYR A 52 11.79 0.20 -2.93
N GLU A 53 12.90 0.84 -2.60
CA GLU A 53 13.11 2.27 -2.87
C GLU A 53 13.07 2.57 -4.38
N ILE A 54 13.83 1.81 -5.18
CA ILE A 54 13.90 2.00 -6.63
C ILE A 54 12.54 1.68 -7.28
N THR A 55 11.90 0.58 -6.89
CA THR A 55 10.60 0.20 -7.46
C THR A 55 9.49 1.14 -7.00
N PHE A 56 9.56 1.66 -5.77
CA PHE A 56 8.61 2.65 -5.27
C PHE A 56 8.69 3.93 -6.09
N ASP A 57 9.89 4.47 -6.34
CA ASP A 57 10.08 5.64 -7.19
C ASP A 57 9.55 5.41 -8.62
N ALA A 58 9.82 4.24 -9.18
CA ALA A 58 9.30 3.84 -10.49
C ALA A 58 7.77 3.78 -10.49
N PHE A 59 7.18 3.21 -9.45
CA PHE A 59 5.73 3.07 -9.30
C PHE A 59 5.05 4.42 -9.04
N GLN A 60 5.67 5.34 -8.29
CA GLN A 60 5.16 6.71 -8.14
C GLN A 60 5.13 7.44 -9.49
N LYS A 61 6.16 7.29 -10.33
CA LYS A 61 6.15 7.86 -11.69
C LYS A 61 5.03 7.24 -12.53
N TYR A 62 4.83 5.92 -12.45
CA TYR A 62 3.73 5.23 -13.11
C TYR A 62 2.38 5.78 -12.65
N CYS A 63 2.12 5.83 -11.35
CA CYS A 63 0.83 6.29 -10.82
C CYS A 63 0.58 7.75 -11.19
N SER A 64 1.60 8.61 -11.14
CA SER A 64 1.47 10.01 -11.56
C SER A 64 1.07 10.13 -13.04
N TYR A 65 1.69 9.34 -13.91
CA TYR A 65 1.30 9.25 -15.32
C TYR A 65 -0.14 8.73 -15.48
N ALA A 66 -0.45 7.62 -14.80
CA ALA A 66 -1.71 6.92 -14.95
C ALA A 66 -2.91 7.70 -14.41
N TRP A 67 -2.75 8.50 -13.35
CA TRP A 67 -3.80 9.38 -12.83
C TRP A 67 -4.23 10.46 -13.84
N ASN A 68 -3.31 10.90 -14.71
CA ASN A 68 -3.58 11.93 -15.71
C ASN A 68 -4.22 11.38 -17.00
N HIS A 69 -4.42 10.07 -17.10
CA HIS A 69 -4.99 9.41 -18.28
C HIS A 69 -6.20 8.58 -17.88
N ASN A 70 -7.39 8.91 -18.41
CA ASN A 70 -8.67 8.35 -17.94
C ASN A 70 -8.68 6.81 -17.86
N ALA A 71 -8.30 6.11 -18.93
CA ALA A 71 -8.31 4.64 -18.99
C ALA A 71 -7.40 3.98 -17.93
N THR A 72 -6.27 4.61 -17.60
CA THR A 72 -5.30 4.07 -16.64
C THR A 72 -5.62 4.49 -15.20
N SER A 73 -6.29 5.63 -15.01
CA SER A 73 -6.71 6.11 -13.70
C SER A 73 -7.73 5.18 -13.04
N GLU A 74 -8.64 4.62 -13.82
CA GLU A 74 -9.60 3.61 -13.36
C GLU A 74 -8.87 2.35 -12.87
N LYS A 75 -7.80 1.94 -13.55
CA LYS A 75 -7.01 0.77 -13.16
C LYS A 75 -6.26 0.97 -11.83
N LEU A 76 -5.90 2.21 -11.47
CA LEU A 76 -5.32 2.51 -10.16
C LEU A 76 -6.38 2.41 -9.04
N VAL A 77 -7.61 2.85 -9.31
CA VAL A 77 -8.73 2.69 -8.37
C VAL A 77 -9.05 1.20 -8.17
N ILE A 78 -9.17 0.45 -9.26
CA ILE A 78 -9.38 -1.02 -9.22
C ILE A 78 -8.28 -1.71 -8.43
N LEU A 79 -7.00 -1.35 -8.63
CA LEU A 79 -5.90 -1.93 -7.87
C LEU A 79 -6.04 -1.66 -6.36
N LEU A 80 -6.40 -0.44 -5.96
CA LEU A 80 -6.60 -0.13 -4.55
C LEU A 80 -7.80 -0.89 -3.97
N ASP A 81 -8.88 -1.03 -4.74
CA ASP A 81 -10.05 -1.80 -4.35
C ASP A 81 -9.74 -3.29 -4.23
N GLU A 82 -8.99 -3.87 -5.16
CA GLU A 82 -8.50 -5.26 -5.09
C GLU A 82 -7.68 -5.48 -3.81
N ILE A 83 -6.76 -4.56 -3.48
CA ILE A 83 -5.96 -4.61 -2.25
C ILE A 83 -6.89 -4.52 -1.02
N LYS A 84 -7.81 -3.57 -1.01
CA LYS A 84 -8.76 -3.35 0.09
C LYS A 84 -9.64 -4.58 0.31
N GLU A 85 -10.15 -5.18 -0.75
CA GLU A 85 -10.95 -6.40 -0.72
C GLU A 85 -10.12 -7.59 -0.24
N GLU A 86 -8.88 -7.75 -0.68
CA GLU A 86 -8.01 -8.83 -0.20
C GLU A 86 -7.69 -8.71 1.30
N LEU A 87 -7.48 -7.48 1.79
CA LEU A 87 -7.24 -7.21 3.21
C LEU A 87 -8.48 -7.44 4.08
N THR A 88 -9.68 -7.25 3.52
CA THR A 88 -10.93 -7.21 4.30
C THR A 88 -11.84 -8.42 4.11
N ASN A 89 -11.69 -9.21 3.05
CA ASN A 89 -12.50 -10.39 2.82
C ASN A 89 -12.12 -11.57 3.72
N ASP A 90 -13.16 -12.22 4.28
CA ASP A 90 -12.99 -13.40 5.14
C ASP A 90 -12.65 -14.66 4.35
N ILE A 91 -13.14 -14.73 3.10
CA ILE A 91 -12.96 -15.88 2.20
C ILE A 91 -11.52 -15.89 1.69
N ILE A 92 -10.77 -16.91 2.09
CA ILE A 92 -9.45 -17.19 1.52
C ILE A 92 -9.71 -17.90 0.19
N GLU A 93 -9.77 -17.15 -0.92
CA GLU A 93 -9.59 -17.78 -2.22
C GLU A 93 -8.12 -18.20 -2.33
N THR A 94 -7.84 -19.47 -2.06
CA THR A 94 -6.52 -20.10 -2.21
C THR A 94 -6.01 -20.11 -3.65
N SER A 95 -6.83 -19.71 -4.64
CA SER A 95 -6.53 -19.69 -6.07
C SER A 95 -5.71 -18.48 -6.52
N LYS A 96 -5.78 -17.34 -5.83
CA LYS A 96 -4.95 -16.16 -6.05
C LYS A 96 -4.00 -16.03 -4.87
N GLY A 97 -2.79 -16.56 -5.02
CA GLY A 97 -1.85 -16.83 -3.92
C GLY A 97 -1.86 -15.77 -2.82
N ALA A 98 -2.48 -16.12 -1.69
CA ALA A 98 -2.75 -15.23 -0.56
C ALA A 98 -1.54 -14.34 -0.22
N ILE A 99 -1.80 -13.06 0.07
CA ILE A 99 -0.81 -12.20 0.73
C ILE A 99 -0.41 -12.85 2.07
N SER A 100 0.69 -13.58 2.05
CA SER A 100 1.38 -13.95 3.27
C SER A 100 2.01 -12.69 3.86
N THR A 101 2.15 -12.63 5.19
CA THR A 101 2.84 -11.55 5.90
C THR A 101 4.21 -11.21 5.28
N ARG A 102 4.90 -12.21 4.70
CA ARG A 102 6.18 -12.07 4.01
C ARG A 102 6.10 -11.35 2.63
N ARG A 103 4.99 -11.51 1.88
CA ARG A 103 4.74 -10.84 0.58
C ARG A 103 4.07 -9.47 0.74
N SER A 104 3.66 -9.12 1.95
CA SER A 104 3.00 -7.85 2.23
C SER A 104 3.96 -6.67 2.43
N ALA A 105 5.28 -6.89 2.52
CA ALA A 105 6.22 -5.84 2.90
C ALA A 105 6.25 -4.63 1.94
N GLY A 106 6.00 -4.84 0.65
CA GLY A 106 5.88 -3.76 -0.35
C GLY A 106 4.48 -3.17 -0.51
N LEU A 107 3.46 -3.79 0.09
CA LEU A 107 2.07 -3.32 -0.02
C LEU A 107 1.88 -1.91 0.57
N PRO A 108 2.46 -1.57 1.74
CA PRO A 108 2.39 -0.20 2.25
C PRO A 108 2.98 0.85 1.30
N TYR A 109 4.06 0.52 0.60
CA TYR A 109 4.67 1.39 -0.42
C TYR A 109 3.78 1.54 -1.64
N CYS A 110 3.14 0.46 -2.10
CA CYS A 110 2.15 0.52 -3.18
C CYS A 110 0.99 1.47 -2.84
N ILE A 111 0.41 1.30 -1.64
CA ILE A 111 -0.70 2.15 -1.15
C ILE A 111 -0.25 3.60 -0.99
N GLU A 112 0.93 3.84 -0.39
CA GLU A 112 1.48 5.19 -0.25
C GLU A 112 1.67 5.85 -1.62
N ALA A 113 2.21 5.15 -2.62
CA ALA A 113 2.38 5.70 -3.96
C ALA A 113 1.04 6.10 -4.58
N LEU A 114 0.04 5.22 -4.52
CA LEU A 114 -1.32 5.48 -5.03
C LEU A 114 -1.92 6.74 -4.41
N ILE A 115 -1.85 6.88 -3.08
CA ILE A 115 -2.39 8.03 -2.34
C ILE A 115 -1.62 9.30 -2.69
N LEU A 116 -0.28 9.27 -2.70
CA LEU A 116 0.54 10.47 -2.90
C LEU A 116 0.32 11.10 -4.26
N THR A 117 0.28 10.27 -5.30
CA THR A 117 0.14 10.73 -6.68
C THR A 117 -1.31 10.97 -7.07
N CYS A 118 -2.28 10.58 -6.23
CA CYS A 118 -3.70 10.82 -6.48
C CYS A 118 -3.98 12.33 -6.62
N PRO A 119 -4.78 12.76 -7.61
CA PRO A 119 -5.19 14.16 -7.73
C PRO A 119 -5.86 14.66 -6.45
N SER A 120 -5.59 15.92 -6.08
CA SER A 120 -6.04 16.53 -4.82
C SER A 120 -7.55 16.40 -4.59
N TYR A 121 -8.35 16.57 -5.64
CA TYR A 121 -9.82 16.50 -5.59
C TYR A 121 -10.37 15.08 -5.30
N LYS A 122 -9.59 14.02 -5.55
CA LYS A 122 -9.95 12.62 -5.25
C LYS A 122 -9.29 12.08 -3.98
N LYS A 123 -8.15 12.66 -3.60
CA LYS A 123 -7.25 12.12 -2.57
C LYS A 123 -7.96 11.87 -1.24
N LYS A 124 -8.76 12.81 -0.75
CA LYS A 124 -9.50 12.65 0.50
C LYS A 124 -10.45 11.46 0.45
N SER A 125 -11.35 11.42 -0.54
CA SER A 125 -12.32 10.32 -0.70
C SER A 125 -11.63 8.95 -0.86
N LEU A 126 -10.49 8.90 -1.56
CA LEU A 126 -9.69 7.68 -1.71
C LEU A 126 -9.13 7.20 -0.37
N VAL A 127 -8.59 8.12 0.44
CA VAL A 127 -8.05 7.81 1.78
C VAL A 127 -9.18 7.39 2.72
N ASP A 128 -10.27 8.16 2.78
CA ASP A 128 -11.39 7.90 3.67
C ASP A 128 -11.98 6.51 3.41
N GLY A 129 -12.29 6.19 2.14
CA GLY A 129 -12.86 4.89 1.76
C GLY A 129 -11.92 3.70 1.99
N PHE A 130 -10.60 3.90 1.93
CA PHE A 130 -9.62 2.87 2.24
C PHE A 130 -9.47 2.65 3.75
N ILE A 131 -9.28 3.73 4.50
CA ILE A 131 -9.03 3.68 5.95
C ILE A 131 -10.26 3.22 6.72
N GLU A 132 -11.46 3.72 6.39
CA GLU A 132 -12.70 3.32 7.06
C GLU A 132 -12.97 1.82 6.91
N LYS A 133 -12.72 1.27 5.71
CA LYS A 133 -12.88 -0.17 5.45
C LYS A 133 -11.87 -1.00 6.26
N ILE A 134 -10.61 -0.55 6.36
CA ILE A 134 -9.58 -1.22 7.17
C ILE A 134 -9.96 -1.18 8.66
N ILE A 135 -10.37 -0.02 9.18
CA ILE A 135 -10.78 0.14 10.58
C ILE A 135 -11.97 -0.77 10.87
N SER A 136 -13.00 -0.73 10.02
CA SER A 136 -14.18 -1.59 10.14
C SER A 136 -13.79 -3.06 10.22
N LYS A 137 -12.86 -3.51 9.37
CA LYS A 137 -12.37 -4.89 9.42
C LYS A 137 -11.61 -5.21 10.70
N LEU A 138 -10.68 -4.34 11.10
CA LEU A 138 -9.85 -4.56 12.28
C LEU A 138 -10.68 -4.68 13.56
N ASN A 139 -11.79 -3.94 13.65
CA ASN A 139 -12.72 -4.00 14.78
C ASN A 139 -13.53 -5.31 14.84
N LEU A 140 -13.62 -6.06 13.74
CA LEU A 140 -14.37 -7.33 13.67
C LEU A 140 -13.49 -8.57 13.90
N ILE A 141 -12.16 -8.41 13.93
CA ILE A 141 -11.23 -9.54 14.02
C ILE A 141 -11.29 -10.20 15.41
N LYS A 142 -11.37 -11.53 15.43
CA LYS A 142 -11.46 -12.35 16.65
C LYS A 142 -10.16 -13.12 16.95
N PHE A 143 -9.05 -12.71 16.33
CA PHE A 143 -7.71 -13.29 16.49
C PHE A 143 -7.63 -14.81 16.27
N LYS A 144 -8.37 -15.35 15.29
CA LYS A 144 -8.07 -16.69 14.72
C LYS A 144 -6.76 -16.64 13.93
N THR A 145 -6.10 -17.79 13.70
CA THR A 145 -4.75 -17.83 13.07
C THR A 145 -4.64 -17.06 11.75
N THR A 146 -5.56 -17.27 10.82
CA THR A 146 -5.58 -16.57 9.52
C THR A 146 -5.98 -15.09 9.64
N GLU A 147 -6.92 -14.77 10.52
CA GLU A 147 -7.31 -13.38 10.83
C GLU A 147 -6.16 -12.60 11.48
N THR A 148 -5.31 -13.27 12.26
CA THR A 148 -4.15 -12.66 12.93
C THR A 148 -3.09 -12.22 11.94
N ASP A 149 -2.80 -13.00 10.90
CA ASP A 149 -1.85 -12.61 9.86
C ASP A 149 -2.37 -11.40 9.05
N ARG A 150 -3.68 -11.35 8.75
CA ARG A 150 -4.31 -10.17 8.13
C ARG A 150 -4.26 -8.94 9.03
N TYR A 151 -4.55 -9.12 10.32
CA TYR A 151 -4.44 -8.06 11.32
C TYR A 151 -3.02 -7.47 11.32
N VAL A 152 -2.00 -8.32 11.33
CA VAL A 152 -0.58 -7.94 11.24
C VAL A 152 -0.28 -7.12 9.97
N ILE A 153 -0.81 -7.53 8.81
CA ILE A 153 -0.62 -6.81 7.55
C ILE A 153 -1.25 -5.41 7.61
N CYS A 154 -2.50 -5.32 8.04
CA CYS A 154 -3.21 -4.05 8.20
C CYS A 154 -2.51 -3.12 9.20
N LEU A 155 -2.03 -3.63 10.33
CA LEU A 155 -1.24 -2.84 11.27
C LEU A 155 0.06 -2.33 10.66
N ASN A 156 0.75 -3.13 9.84
CA ASN A 156 1.96 -2.69 9.14
C ASN A 156 1.65 -1.58 8.11
N ILE A 157 0.53 -1.65 7.40
CA ILE A 157 0.08 -0.59 6.50
C ILE A 157 -0.19 0.70 7.29
N ILE A 158 -1.01 0.63 8.34
CA ILE A 158 -1.30 1.79 9.21
C ILE A 158 0.00 2.36 9.78
N LYS A 159 0.92 1.50 10.25
CA LYS A 159 2.27 1.87 10.71
C LYS A 159 3.07 2.63 9.68
N HIS A 160 3.12 2.13 8.46
CA HIS A 160 3.86 2.75 7.39
C HIS A 160 3.29 4.12 7.04
N LEU A 161 1.97 4.20 6.86
CA LEU A 161 1.28 5.43 6.45
C LEU A 161 1.39 6.52 7.52
N LEU A 162 1.24 6.20 8.81
CA LEU A 162 1.44 7.15 9.90
C LEU A 162 2.89 7.62 10.06
N ASN A 163 3.86 6.85 9.57
CA ASN A 163 5.27 7.26 9.55
C ASN A 163 5.62 8.10 8.32
N SER A 164 4.75 8.16 7.32
CA SER A 164 4.96 8.99 6.14
C SER A 164 4.57 10.43 6.42
N LYS A 165 5.57 11.32 6.52
CA LYS A 165 5.38 12.77 6.64
C LYS A 165 4.54 13.38 5.52
N ARG A 166 4.40 12.69 4.39
CA ARG A 166 3.67 13.14 3.20
C ARG A 166 2.18 12.80 3.24
N ILE A 167 1.78 11.84 4.08
CA ILE A 167 0.38 11.34 4.18
C ILE A 167 -0.21 11.61 5.57
N VAL A 168 0.61 11.67 6.63
CA VAL A 168 0.15 11.68 8.03
C VAL A 168 -0.95 12.70 8.33
N ASP A 169 -0.92 13.90 7.73
CA ASP A 169 -1.93 14.94 7.93
C ASP A 169 -3.34 14.50 7.48
N LEU A 170 -3.42 13.66 6.44
CA LEU A 170 -4.68 13.07 5.96
C LEU A 170 -5.22 12.00 6.93
N LEU A 171 -4.36 11.45 7.79
CA LEU A 171 -4.70 10.37 8.71
C LEU A 171 -5.05 10.85 10.11
N ILE A 172 -4.78 12.12 10.44
CA ILE A 172 -5.07 12.73 11.74
C ILE A 172 -6.51 12.43 12.21
N PRO A 173 -7.56 12.55 11.36
CA PRO A 173 -8.94 12.27 11.79
C PRO A 173 -9.16 10.84 12.31
N TYR A 174 -8.35 9.88 11.86
CA TYR A 174 -8.48 8.44 12.16
C TYR A 174 -7.58 7.98 13.31
N VAL A 175 -6.72 8.86 13.84
CA VAL A 175 -5.80 8.54 14.94
C VAL A 175 -6.52 7.95 16.17
N PRO A 176 -7.68 8.47 16.62
CA PRO A 176 -8.41 7.88 17.75
C PRO A 176 -8.78 6.41 17.52
N ASP A 177 -9.29 6.07 16.33
CA ASP A 177 -9.62 4.69 15.97
C ASP A 177 -8.38 3.79 15.92
N PHE A 178 -7.27 4.29 15.37
CA PHE A 178 -6.00 3.56 15.38
C PHE A 178 -5.51 3.28 16.80
N ILE A 179 -5.63 4.24 17.72
CA ILE A 179 -5.28 4.04 19.14
C ILE A 179 -6.14 2.94 19.75
N GLN A 180 -7.45 2.95 19.52
CA GLN A 180 -8.35 1.90 20.02
C GLN A 180 -7.97 0.52 19.48
N ILE A 181 -7.70 0.43 18.16
CA ILE A 181 -7.22 -0.79 17.51
C ILE A 181 -5.91 -1.27 18.15
N PHE A 182 -4.94 -0.37 18.36
CA PHE A 182 -3.67 -0.74 18.98
C PHE A 182 -3.85 -1.22 20.42
N ILE A 183 -4.69 -0.57 21.23
CA ILE A 183 -5.00 -1.01 22.59
C ILE A 183 -5.63 -2.41 22.57
N PHE A 184 -6.61 -2.64 21.71
CA PHE A 184 -7.23 -3.94 21.55
C PHE A 184 -6.21 -5.02 21.14
N GLY A 185 -5.27 -4.68 20.25
CA GLY A 185 -4.20 -5.56 19.81
C GLY A 185 -3.19 -5.93 20.91
N ILE A 186 -3.05 -5.14 21.99
CA ILE A 186 -2.20 -5.50 23.15
C ILE A 186 -2.73 -6.75 23.86
N SER A 187 -4.05 -6.94 23.83
CA SER A 187 -4.70 -8.12 24.39
C SER A 187 -4.51 -9.39 23.54
N CYS A 188 -3.88 -9.27 22.36
CA CYS A 188 -3.61 -10.41 21.49
C CYS A 188 -2.42 -11.23 22.00
N SER A 189 -2.55 -12.55 22.05
CA SER A 189 -1.46 -13.47 22.41
C SER A 189 -0.41 -13.65 21.30
N SER A 190 -0.65 -13.09 20.11
CA SER A 190 0.25 -13.19 18.97
C SER A 190 1.43 -12.24 19.11
N TRP A 191 2.65 -12.78 19.21
CA TRP A 191 3.86 -11.97 19.27
C TRP A 191 4.05 -11.08 18.03
N LYS A 192 3.57 -11.51 16.85
CA LYS A 192 3.62 -10.71 15.61
C LYS A 192 2.79 -9.42 15.73
N VAL A 193 1.67 -9.46 16.46
CA VAL A 193 0.84 -8.28 16.72
C VAL A 193 1.53 -7.37 17.75
N LEU A 194 1.98 -7.97 18.85
CA LEU A 194 2.64 -7.25 19.95
C LEU A 194 3.91 -6.51 19.50
N ILE A 195 4.74 -7.11 18.66
CA ILE A 195 5.96 -6.45 18.19
C ILE A 195 5.64 -5.19 17.38
N ILE A 196 4.62 -5.20 16.52
CA ILE A 196 4.23 -4.03 15.72
C ILE A 196 3.74 -2.90 16.62
N ILE A 197 2.91 -3.23 17.61
CA ILE A 197 2.38 -2.26 18.59
C ILE A 197 3.49 -1.71 19.50
N SER A 198 4.47 -2.54 19.89
CA SER A 198 5.59 -2.10 20.73
C SER A 198 6.44 -1.01 20.06
N PHE A 199 6.59 -1.05 18.73
CA PHE A 199 7.25 0.02 17.98
C PHE A 199 6.50 1.36 18.04
N TYR A 200 5.18 1.33 18.20
CA TYR A 200 4.37 2.54 18.42
C TYR A 200 4.55 3.11 19.82
N ARG A 201 4.59 2.25 20.84
CA ARG A 201 4.86 2.65 22.24
C ARG A 201 6.16 3.46 22.36
N LEU A 202 7.21 3.06 21.64
CA LEU A 202 8.50 3.75 21.64
C LEU A 202 8.50 5.08 20.87
N LYS A 203 7.65 5.24 19.84
CA LYS A 203 7.55 6.49 19.07
C LYS A 203 6.70 7.54 19.76
N ILE A 204 5.55 7.16 20.35
CA ILE A 204 4.70 8.09 21.11
C ILE A 204 5.50 8.68 22.28
N HIS A 205 6.24 7.85 23.03
CA HIS A 205 7.08 8.33 24.12
C HIS A 205 8.16 9.32 23.66
N ARG A 206 8.74 9.15 22.46
CA ARG A 206 9.74 10.11 21.94
C ARG A 206 9.12 11.44 21.53
N SER A 207 7.97 11.43 20.87
CA SER A 207 7.31 12.67 20.43
C SER A 207 6.76 13.50 21.59
N PHE A 208 6.34 12.88 22.70
CA PHE A 208 5.88 13.59 23.90
C PHE A 208 7.01 14.04 24.84
N CYS A 209 8.20 13.43 24.78
CA CYS A 209 9.36 13.88 25.56
C CYS A 209 10.24 14.91 24.83
N SER A 210 9.89 15.28 23.59
CA SER A 210 10.64 16.27 22.79
C SER A 210 9.83 17.54 22.47
N ALA A 211 8.66 17.69 23.10
CA ALA A 211 7.88 18.92 23.18
C ALA A 211 7.99 19.49 24.61
#